data_AF-A0A382LNA4-F1
#
_entry.id   AF-A0A382LNA4-F1
#
_cell.length_a   1.000
_cell.length_b   1.000
_cell.length_c   1.000
_cell.angle_alpha   90.00
_cell.angle_beta   90.00
_cell.angle_gamma   90.00
#
_symmetry.space_group_name_H-M   'P 1'
#
loop_
_entity.id
_entity.type
_entity.pdbx_description
1 polymer ?
#
loop_
_entity_poly.entity_id
_entity_poly.type
_entity_poly.pdbx_seq_one_letter_code
_entity_poly.pdbx_strand_id
1 'polypeptide(L)'
;MFSTQRTDSSSIIHLVSASPLHTLRLLFKVTLLFVVLLVVGCASIEKPANWTVEEFHAKARAHLDAGEWEQAIDYYHQLEQRYPYGKYAEQSQLEVIYAYYRNYEPELAISSADQFIRLYPTHPRIDYAYYLKALSIFQSSTSLLDRLSRVDPSRQDLDPARESFEVFRALITLFPHSSYAGNARQ
;
A
#
# COMPACT_ATOMS: atom_id res chain seq x y z
N MET A 1 -58.12 35.01 -31.26
CA MET A 1 -58.33 33.57 -31.42
C MET A 1 -57.00 32.93 -31.79
N PHE A 2 -56.25 32.41 -30.82
CA PHE A 2 -55.44 31.18 -30.85
C PHE A 2 -54.65 31.07 -29.54
N SER A 3 -54.66 29.87 -28.97
CA SER A 3 -54.34 29.55 -27.57
C SER A 3 -52.85 29.36 -27.29
N THR A 4 -52.37 29.93 -26.18
CA THR A 4 -51.18 29.47 -25.45
C THR A 4 -51.52 28.24 -24.60
N GLN A 5 -50.86 27.13 -24.87
CA GLN A 5 -50.97 25.88 -24.12
C GLN A 5 -50.21 26.00 -22.79
N ARG A 6 -50.95 26.01 -21.68
CA ARG A 6 -50.42 26.03 -20.31
C ARG A 6 -50.13 24.58 -19.90
N THR A 7 -48.85 24.24 -19.76
CA THR A 7 -48.40 22.97 -19.18
C THR A 7 -48.80 22.90 -17.71
N ASP A 8 -49.49 21.83 -17.35
CA ASP A 8 -50.08 21.62 -16.03
C ASP A 8 -49.00 21.27 -14.99
N SER A 9 -48.85 22.13 -13.97
CA SER A 9 -47.84 22.03 -12.90
C SER A 9 -48.18 20.98 -11.84
N SER A 10 -49.27 20.22 -12.03
CA SER A 10 -49.89 19.36 -11.02
C SER A 10 -49.24 17.98 -10.86
N SER A 11 -48.38 17.55 -11.80
CA SER A 11 -47.80 16.19 -11.76
C SER A 11 -46.53 16.03 -10.91
N ILE A 12 -45.91 17.12 -10.43
CA ILE A 12 -44.64 17.05 -9.66
C ILE A 12 -44.87 16.93 -8.14
N ILE A 13 -46.08 17.21 -7.64
CA ILE A 13 -46.31 17.40 -6.20
C ILE A 13 -46.61 16.08 -5.45
N HIS A 14 -46.80 14.96 -6.15
CA HIS A 14 -47.17 13.68 -5.51
C HIS A 14 -45.99 12.83 -5.00
N LEU A 15 -44.72 13.21 -5.24
CA LEU A 15 -43.59 12.37 -4.85
C LEU A 15 -42.98 12.67 -3.45
N VAL A 16 -43.44 13.70 -2.76
CA VAL A 16 -42.83 14.17 -1.48
C VAL A 16 -43.85 14.12 -0.35
N SER A 17 -44.30 12.93 0.01
CA SER A 17 -45.17 12.66 1.17
C SER A 17 -44.77 11.38 1.90
N ALA A 18 -43.46 11.11 1.98
CA ALA A 18 -42.96 10.11 2.91
C ALA A 18 -42.72 10.80 4.27
N SER A 19 -43.40 10.32 5.31
CA SER A 19 -43.28 10.88 6.66
C SER A 19 -41.81 10.89 7.12
N PRO A 20 -41.31 12.01 7.70
CA PRO A 20 -39.88 12.22 7.96
C PRO A 20 -39.28 11.21 8.95
N LEU A 21 -40.13 10.57 9.76
CA LEU A 21 -39.73 9.54 10.71
C LEU A 21 -39.44 8.19 10.01
N HIS A 22 -40.09 7.89 8.89
CA HIS A 22 -39.86 6.66 8.13
C HIS A 22 -38.61 6.76 7.26
N THR A 23 -38.37 7.92 6.64
CA THR A 23 -37.16 8.18 5.85
C THR A 23 -35.90 8.17 6.72
N LEU A 24 -35.98 8.74 7.93
CA LEU A 24 -34.88 8.71 8.90
C LEU A 24 -34.54 7.28 9.38
N ARG A 25 -35.57 6.47 9.66
CA ARG A 25 -35.39 5.05 10.03
C ARG A 25 -34.83 4.20 8.89
N LEU A 26 -35.23 4.51 7.65
CA LEU A 26 -34.72 3.83 6.45
C LEU A 26 -33.24 4.18 6.22
N LEU A 27 -32.89 5.47 6.31
CA LEU A 27 -31.50 5.94 6.20
C LEU A 27 -30.59 5.28 7.25
N PHE A 28 -31.04 5.22 8.51
CA PHE A 28 -30.25 4.58 9.57
C PHE A 28 -29.99 3.09 9.30
N LYS A 29 -31.00 2.37 8.78
CA LYS A 29 -30.85 0.95 8.40
C LYS A 29 -29.90 0.76 7.21
N VAL A 30 -29.97 1.65 6.21
CA VAL A 30 -29.08 1.61 5.04
C VAL A 30 -27.63 1.90 5.45
N THR A 31 -27.40 2.89 6.31
CA THR A 31 -26.07 3.19 6.85
C THR A 31 -25.54 2.04 7.69
N LEU A 32 -26.36 1.43 8.55
CA LEU A 32 -25.97 0.26 9.33
C LEU A 32 -25.61 -0.94 8.43
N LEU A 33 -26.40 -1.20 7.39
CA LEU A 33 -26.15 -2.27 6.42
C LEU A 33 -24.84 -2.02 5.65
N PHE A 34 -24.57 -0.78 5.24
CA PHE A 34 -23.33 -0.39 4.57
C PHE A 34 -22.11 -0.58 5.49
N VAL A 35 -22.22 -0.22 6.76
CA VAL A 35 -21.16 -0.45 7.76
C VAL A 35 -20.90 -1.94 7.97
N VAL A 36 -21.93 -2.79 8.02
CA VAL A 36 -21.77 -4.24 8.14
C VAL A 36 -21.09 -4.84 6.91
N LEU A 37 -21.40 -4.34 5.71
CA LEU A 37 -20.75 -4.75 4.46
C LEU A 37 -19.24 -4.41 4.43
N LEU A 38 -18.82 -3.35 5.14
CA LEU A 38 -17.41 -2.96 5.22
C LEU A 38 -16.57 -3.83 6.18
N VAL A 39 -17.18 -4.74 6.95
CA VAL A 39 -16.48 -5.58 7.95
C VAL A 39 -16.09 -6.97 7.40
N VAL A 40 -16.35 -7.27 6.13
CA VAL A 40 -15.94 -8.55 5.53
C VAL A 40 -14.50 -8.47 5.03
N GLY A 41 -13.54 -8.68 5.94
CA GLY A 41 -12.12 -8.71 5.59
C GLY A 41 -11.26 -9.27 6.72
N CYS A 42 -11.40 -10.55 7.04
CA CYS A 42 -10.41 -11.28 7.84
C CYS A 42 -9.90 -12.44 7.00
N ALA A 43 -8.76 -12.25 6.33
CA ALA A 43 -7.98 -13.36 5.79
C ALA A 43 -7.40 -14.13 6.99
N SER A 44 -7.76 -15.41 7.13
CA SER A 44 -7.23 -16.25 8.19
C SER A 44 -5.80 -16.67 7.85
N ILE A 45 -4.84 -16.28 8.69
CA ILE A 45 -3.45 -16.70 8.58
C ILE A 45 -3.35 -18.10 9.17
N GLU A 46 -2.95 -19.07 8.35
CA GLU A 46 -2.62 -20.41 8.83
C GLU A 46 -1.36 -20.30 9.68
N LYS A 47 -1.38 -20.87 10.90
CA LYS A 47 -0.21 -20.96 11.79
C LYS A 47 0.29 -22.41 11.82
N PRO A 48 1.02 -22.85 10.79
CA PRO A 48 1.51 -24.20 10.70
C PRO A 48 2.70 -24.39 11.64
N ALA A 49 2.56 -25.27 12.62
CA ALA A 49 3.59 -25.50 13.62
C ALA A 49 4.90 -26.13 13.07
N ASN A 50 4.82 -26.79 11.91
CA ASN A 50 5.83 -27.74 11.42
C ASN A 50 6.31 -27.47 9.99
N TRP A 51 6.02 -26.30 9.41
CA TRP A 51 6.46 -26.00 8.05
C TRP A 51 7.97 -25.82 7.97
N THR A 52 8.53 -26.32 6.86
CA THR A 52 9.89 -26.08 6.40
C THR A 52 10.06 -24.64 5.94
N VAL A 53 11.32 -24.20 5.81
CA VAL A 53 11.64 -22.84 5.34
C VAL A 53 11.14 -22.63 3.90
N GLU A 54 11.18 -23.66 3.06
CA GLU A 54 10.67 -23.64 1.70
C GLU A 54 9.15 -23.47 1.65
N GLU A 55 8.41 -24.16 2.52
CA GLU A 55 6.95 -24.05 2.62
C GLU A 55 6.53 -22.64 3.06
N PHE A 56 7.20 -22.08 4.09
CA PHE A 56 6.95 -20.69 4.51
C PHE A 56 7.21 -19.72 3.35
N HIS A 57 8.37 -19.85 2.69
CA HIS A 57 8.73 -18.95 1.59
C HIS A 57 7.76 -19.09 0.41
N ALA A 58 7.35 -20.31 0.06
CA ALA A 58 6.39 -20.55 -1.01
C ALA A 58 5.01 -19.94 -0.70
N LYS A 59 4.52 -20.09 0.54
CA LYS A 59 3.25 -19.50 0.97
C LYS A 59 3.32 -17.97 0.97
N ALA A 60 4.37 -17.40 1.57
CA ALA A 60 4.58 -15.95 1.60
C ALA A 60 4.65 -15.36 0.18
N ARG A 61 5.37 -16.03 -0.72
CA ARG A 61 5.46 -15.64 -2.13
C ARG A 61 4.11 -15.70 -2.84
N ALA A 62 3.30 -16.73 -2.59
CA ALA A 62 1.97 -16.81 -3.20
C ALA A 62 1.07 -15.63 -2.79
N HIS A 63 1.10 -15.22 -1.52
CA HIS A 63 0.39 -14.02 -1.05
C HIS A 63 0.96 -12.73 -1.69
N LEU A 64 2.28 -12.63 -1.79
CA LEU A 64 2.95 -11.49 -2.43
C LEU A 64 2.58 -11.36 -3.91
N ASP A 65 2.55 -12.48 -4.64
CA ASP A 65 2.16 -12.52 -6.05
C ASP A 65 0.66 -12.21 -6.24
N ALA A 66 -0.19 -12.58 -5.27
CA ALA A 66 -1.61 -12.24 -5.24
C ALA A 66 -1.89 -10.77 -4.87
N GLY A 67 -0.88 -10.02 -4.43
CA GLY A 67 -1.04 -8.66 -3.93
C GLY A 67 -1.59 -8.55 -2.51
N GLU A 68 -1.55 -9.66 -1.77
CA GLU A 68 -1.96 -9.78 -0.38
C GLU A 68 -0.75 -9.45 0.52
N TRP A 69 -0.36 -8.17 0.52
CA TRP A 69 0.91 -7.71 1.09
C TRP A 69 1.04 -7.98 2.58
N GLU A 70 -0.01 -7.71 3.37
CA GLU A 70 -0.02 -7.94 4.82
C GLU A 70 0.18 -9.41 5.15
N GLN A 71 -0.52 -10.31 4.44
CA GLN A 71 -0.39 -11.75 4.64
C GLN A 71 1.01 -12.23 4.25
N ALA A 72 1.56 -11.71 3.14
CA ALA A 72 2.93 -12.02 2.73
C ALA A 72 3.95 -11.61 3.81
N ILE A 73 3.83 -10.38 4.33
CA ILE A 73 4.66 -9.84 5.42
C ILE A 73 4.60 -10.76 6.64
N ASP A 74 3.39 -11.17 7.06
CA ASP A 74 3.20 -12.04 8.22
C ASP A 74 3.85 -13.42 8.05
N TYR A 75 3.76 -14.03 6.86
CA TYR A 75 4.44 -15.31 6.60
C TYR A 75 5.95 -15.16 6.51
N TYR A 76 6.48 -14.08 5.94
CA TYR A 76 7.92 -13.81 5.93
C TYR A 76 8.47 -13.56 7.34
N HIS A 77 7.76 -12.81 8.20
CA HIS A 77 8.15 -12.64 9.60
C HIS A 77 8.13 -13.96 10.36
N GLN A 78 7.12 -14.82 10.13
CA GLN A 78 7.09 -16.16 10.72
C GLN A 78 8.26 -17.03 10.24
N LEU A 79 8.64 -16.92 8.96
CA LEU A 79 9.83 -17.57 8.42
C LEU A 79 11.08 -17.10 9.18
N GLU A 80 11.28 -15.80 9.33
CA GLU A 80 12.46 -15.23 10.01
C GLU A 80 12.51 -15.59 11.50
N GLN A 81 11.36 -15.62 12.18
CA GLN A 81 11.28 -16.03 13.59
C GLN A 81 11.69 -17.50 13.79
N ARG A 82 11.38 -18.38 12.83
CA ARG A 82 11.69 -19.81 12.92
C ARG A 82 13.05 -20.16 12.33
N TYR A 83 13.43 -19.50 11.25
CA TYR A 83 14.61 -19.73 10.43
C TYR A 83 15.37 -18.41 10.23
N PRO A 84 16.03 -17.87 11.27
CA PRO A 84 16.60 -16.51 11.25
C PRO A 84 17.87 -16.36 10.39
N TYR A 85 18.34 -17.43 9.75
CA TYR A 85 19.61 -17.45 9.02
C TYR A 85 19.47 -18.13 7.67
N GLY A 86 20.41 -17.81 6.77
CA GLY A 86 20.52 -18.40 5.45
C GLY A 86 19.76 -17.63 4.36
N LYS A 87 19.91 -18.09 3.13
CA LYS A 87 19.42 -17.41 1.91
C LYS A 87 17.93 -17.06 1.95
N TYR A 88 17.11 -17.91 2.58
CA TYR A 88 15.67 -17.65 2.67
C TYR A 88 15.35 -16.53 3.65
N ALA A 89 16.06 -16.44 4.78
CA ALA A 89 15.88 -15.34 5.73
C ALA A 89 16.30 -14.00 5.10
N GLU A 90 17.43 -13.98 4.40
CA GLU A 90 17.90 -12.78 3.68
C GLU A 90 16.94 -12.38 2.57
N GLN A 91 16.43 -13.34 1.79
CA GLN A 91 15.42 -13.08 0.77
C GLN A 91 14.12 -12.56 1.39
N SER A 92 13.65 -13.13 2.51
CA SER A 92 12.44 -12.68 3.21
C SER A 92 12.52 -11.20 3.58
N GLN A 93 13.65 -10.73 4.12
CA GLN A 93 13.81 -9.32 4.47
C GLN A 93 13.69 -8.40 3.24
N LEU A 94 14.23 -8.80 2.08
CA LEU A 94 14.05 -8.06 0.83
C LEU A 94 12.59 -8.03 0.36
N GLU A 95 11.91 -9.17 0.46
CA GLU A 95 10.50 -9.27 0.05
C GLU A 95 9.57 -8.50 0.98
N VAL A 96 9.89 -8.43 2.28
CA VAL A 96 9.19 -7.61 3.28
C VAL A 96 9.33 -6.11 2.94
N ILE A 97 10.53 -5.64 2.57
CA ILE A 97 10.72 -4.25 2.12
C ILE A 97 9.83 -3.94 0.91
N TYR A 98 9.80 -4.85 -0.07
CA TYR A 98 8.96 -4.69 -1.25
C TYR A 98 7.48 -4.69 -0.89
N ALA A 99 7.03 -5.60 -0.03
CA ALA A 99 5.65 -5.68 0.39
C ALA A 99 5.21 -4.40 1.13
N TYR A 100 6.04 -3.85 2.03
CA TYR A 100 5.76 -2.56 2.68
C TYR A 100 5.63 -1.41 1.67
N TYR A 101 6.54 -1.32 0.70
CA TYR A 101 6.45 -0.33 -0.38
C TYR A 101 5.12 -0.47 -1.16
N ARG A 102 4.75 -1.70 -1.51
CA ARG A 102 3.52 -2.00 -2.25
C ARG A 102 2.26 -1.77 -1.42
N ASN A 103 2.33 -1.94 -0.09
CA ASN A 103 1.22 -1.69 0.84
C ASN A 103 1.05 -0.21 1.22
N TYR A 104 1.81 0.71 0.61
CA TYR A 104 1.81 2.13 0.97
C TYR A 104 2.22 2.39 2.44
N GLU A 105 3.18 1.61 2.94
CA GLU A 105 3.81 1.78 4.25
C GLU A 105 5.28 2.22 4.11
N PRO A 106 5.54 3.44 3.62
CA PRO A 106 6.88 3.84 3.22
C PRO A 106 7.85 3.91 4.40
N GLU A 107 7.43 4.31 5.59
CA GLU A 107 8.31 4.42 6.77
C GLU A 107 8.85 3.03 7.19
N LEU A 108 8.00 2.00 7.11
CA LEU A 108 8.38 0.62 7.39
C LEU A 108 9.29 0.06 6.29
N ALA A 109 9.01 0.37 5.03
CA ALA A 109 9.89 0.01 3.92
C ALA A 109 11.28 0.65 4.04
N ILE A 110 11.35 1.95 4.36
CA ILE A 110 12.60 2.70 4.50
C ILE A 110 13.44 2.13 5.64
N SER A 111 12.84 1.98 6.83
CA SER A 111 13.55 1.46 8.01
C SER A 111 14.03 0.01 7.81
N SER A 112 13.23 -0.83 7.16
CA SER A 112 13.59 -2.21 6.81
C SER A 112 14.72 -2.25 5.78
N ALA A 113 14.68 -1.38 4.75
CA ALA A 113 15.74 -1.27 3.76
C ALA A 113 17.06 -0.82 4.38
N ASP A 114 17.01 0.16 5.29
CA ASP A 114 18.17 0.61 6.04
C ASP A 114 18.78 -0.50 6.90
N GLN A 115 17.93 -1.30 7.54
CA GLN A 115 18.39 -2.48 8.27
C GLN A 115 19.06 -3.49 7.34
N PHE A 116 18.44 -3.84 6.22
CA PHE A 116 18.99 -4.80 5.27
C PHE A 116 20.35 -4.36 4.72
N ILE A 117 20.48 -3.09 4.30
CA ILE A 117 21.73 -2.52 3.78
C ILE A 117 22.84 -2.59 4.84
N ARG A 118 22.52 -2.30 6.11
CA ARG A 118 23.50 -2.39 7.21
C ARG A 118 23.91 -3.84 7.51
N LEU A 119 22.95 -4.77 7.52
CA LEU A 119 23.19 -6.16 7.89
C LEU A 119 23.88 -6.96 6.77
N TYR A 120 23.57 -6.65 5.51
CA TYR A 120 24.03 -7.42 4.35
C TYR A 120 24.66 -6.54 3.26
N PRO A 121 25.76 -5.81 3.55
CA PRO A 121 26.38 -4.86 2.63
C PRO A 121 26.93 -5.51 1.34
N THR A 122 27.16 -6.82 1.34
CA THR A 122 27.68 -7.60 0.20
C THR A 122 26.62 -8.47 -0.47
N HIS A 123 25.34 -8.34 -0.10
CA HIS A 123 24.28 -9.14 -0.68
C HIS A 123 24.16 -8.90 -2.20
N PRO A 124 23.98 -9.94 -3.04
CA PRO A 124 23.91 -9.77 -4.50
C PRO A 124 22.78 -8.87 -5.00
N ARG A 125 21.78 -8.63 -4.15
CA ARG A 125 20.58 -7.82 -4.43
C ARG A 125 20.46 -6.57 -3.55
N ILE A 126 21.57 -6.12 -2.97
CA ILE A 126 21.57 -4.90 -2.16
C ILE A 126 21.16 -3.66 -2.99
N ASP A 127 21.45 -3.67 -4.28
CA ASP A 127 21.00 -2.66 -5.24
C ASP A 127 19.48 -2.52 -5.26
N TYR A 128 18.75 -3.63 -5.14
CA TYR A 128 17.30 -3.63 -5.04
C TYR A 128 16.80 -2.99 -3.73
N ALA A 129 17.49 -3.20 -2.60
CA ALA A 129 17.15 -2.54 -1.34
C ALA A 129 17.32 -1.02 -1.42
N TYR A 130 18.40 -0.54 -2.05
CA TYR A 130 18.59 0.90 -2.32
C TYR A 130 17.48 1.46 -3.22
N TYR A 131 17.10 0.71 -4.27
CA TYR A 131 16.03 1.11 -5.17
C TYR A 131 14.68 1.24 -4.44
N LEU A 132 14.30 0.23 -3.65
CA LEU A 132 13.07 0.27 -2.87
C LEU A 132 13.09 1.38 -1.82
N LYS A 133 14.22 1.59 -1.13
CA LYS A 133 14.36 2.71 -0.19
C LYS A 133 14.06 4.04 -0.87
N ALA A 134 14.68 4.30 -2.03
CA ALA A 134 14.48 5.54 -2.75
C ALA A 134 13.02 5.73 -3.20
N LEU A 135 12.37 4.67 -3.71
CA LEU A 135 10.95 4.69 -4.06
C LEU A 135 10.05 4.97 -2.86
N SER A 136 10.33 4.35 -1.71
CA SER A 136 9.56 4.55 -0.48
C SER A 136 9.72 5.96 0.09
N ILE A 137 10.91 6.55 0.05
CA ILE A 137 11.12 7.97 0.44
C ILE A 137 10.33 8.89 -0.49
N PHE A 138 10.32 8.61 -1.79
CA PHE A 138 9.51 9.39 -2.72
C PHE A 138 8.01 9.25 -2.42
N GLN A 139 7.55 8.05 -2.06
CA GLN A 139 6.16 7.78 -1.71
C GLN A 139 5.73 8.45 -0.40
N SER A 140 6.61 8.56 0.61
CA SER A 140 6.28 9.21 1.89
C SER A 140 5.97 10.71 1.75
N SER A 141 6.52 11.36 0.72
CA SER A 141 6.17 12.75 0.37
C SER A 141 4.69 12.91 -0.02
N THR A 142 4.07 11.84 -0.54
CA THR A 142 2.68 11.85 -1.03
C THR A 142 1.77 11.21 0.00
N SER A 143 1.66 11.82 1.19
CA SER A 143 0.76 11.33 2.24
C SER A 143 -0.70 11.35 1.76
N LEU A 144 -1.52 10.41 2.24
CA LEU A 144 -2.94 10.29 1.87
C LEU A 144 -3.73 11.59 2.11
N LEU A 145 -3.32 12.41 3.08
CA LEU A 145 -3.91 13.72 3.33
C LEU A 145 -3.67 14.70 2.17
N ASP A 146 -2.49 14.69 1.55
CA ASP A 146 -2.17 15.55 0.40
C ASP A 146 -2.96 15.17 -0.85
N ARG A 147 -3.38 13.90 -0.97
CA ARG A 147 -4.25 13.45 -2.08
C ARG A 147 -5.70 13.90 -1.91
N LEU A 148 -6.17 14.04 -0.67
CA LEU A 148 -7.56 14.43 -0.36
C LEU A 148 -7.74 15.93 -0.22
N SER A 149 -6.68 16.65 0.14
CA SER A 149 -6.69 18.10 0.28
C SER A 149 -6.14 18.76 -0.98
N ARG A 150 -6.72 19.88 -1.42
CA ARG A 150 -6.13 20.73 -2.47
C ARG A 150 -4.99 21.55 -1.88
N VAL A 151 -4.03 20.88 -1.23
CA VAL A 151 -2.81 21.54 -0.78
C VAL A 151 -2.02 21.91 -2.02
N ASP A 152 -1.66 23.18 -2.12
CA ASP A 152 -0.84 23.69 -3.20
C ASP A 152 0.50 22.95 -3.21
N PRO A 153 0.84 22.21 -4.29
CA PRO A 153 2.10 21.45 -4.38
C PRO A 153 3.34 22.32 -4.13
N SER A 154 3.23 23.64 -4.33
CA SER A 154 4.33 24.58 -4.09
C SER A 154 4.67 24.78 -2.60
N ARG A 155 3.87 24.25 -1.67
CA ARG A 155 4.11 24.31 -0.21
C ARG A 155 4.52 22.96 0.40
N GLN A 156 4.62 21.91 -0.42
CA GLN A 156 5.01 20.58 0.02
C GLN A 156 6.51 20.59 0.36
N ASP A 157 6.89 19.96 1.48
CA ASP A 157 8.28 19.86 1.90
C ASP A 157 9.08 19.12 0.82
N LEU A 158 10.05 19.79 0.21
CA LEU A 158 10.89 19.24 -0.87
C LEU A 158 11.95 18.24 -0.36
N ASP A 159 12.03 18.04 0.95
CA ASP A 159 13.10 17.29 1.60
C ASP A 159 13.07 15.78 1.28
N PRO A 160 11.93 15.06 1.30
CA PRO A 160 11.90 13.65 0.91
C PRO A 160 12.23 13.45 -0.58
N ALA A 161 11.81 14.35 -1.46
CA ALA A 161 12.15 14.27 -2.88
C ALA A 161 13.67 14.39 -3.10
N ARG A 162 14.31 15.34 -2.39
CA ARG A 162 15.77 15.49 -2.42
C ARG A 162 16.48 14.27 -1.82
N GLU A 163 15.99 13.75 -0.69
CA GLU A 163 16.56 12.57 -0.05
C GLU A 163 16.46 11.33 -0.95
N SER A 164 15.30 11.09 -1.56
CA SER A 164 15.11 10.01 -2.54
C SER A 164 16.09 10.10 -3.69
N PHE A 165 16.29 11.31 -4.24
CA PHE A 165 17.27 11.56 -5.30
C PHE A 165 18.70 11.20 -4.87
N GLU A 166 19.12 11.56 -3.65
CA GLU A 166 20.45 11.20 -3.16
C GLU A 166 20.62 9.67 -3.01
N VAL A 167 19.57 8.95 -2.59
CA VAL A 167 19.60 7.48 -2.53
C VAL A 167 19.67 6.86 -3.94
N PHE A 168 18.91 7.38 -4.91
CA PHE A 168 19.02 6.95 -6.31
C PHE A 168 20.41 7.25 -6.91
N ARG A 169 20.98 8.39 -6.59
CA ARG A 169 22.35 8.74 -6.98
C ARG A 169 23.37 7.76 -6.39
N ALA A 170 23.21 7.40 -5.11
CA ALA A 170 24.04 6.39 -4.47
C ALA A 170 23.90 5.04 -5.18
N LEU A 171 22.68 4.61 -5.50
CA LEU A 171 22.42 3.37 -6.27
C LEU A 171 23.17 3.37 -7.61
N ILE A 172 23.06 4.45 -8.40
CA ILE A 172 23.72 4.53 -9.71
C ILE A 172 25.25 4.55 -9.58
N THR A 173 25.76 5.20 -8.53
CA THR A 173 27.21 5.34 -8.29
C THR A 173 27.83 4.04 -7.80
N LEU A 174 27.16 3.35 -6.88
CA LEU A 174 27.64 2.11 -6.28
C LEU A 174 27.36 0.89 -7.16
N PHE A 175 26.24 0.89 -7.90
CA PHE A 175 25.77 -0.24 -8.70
C PHE A 175 25.44 0.18 -10.15
N PRO A 176 26.44 0.64 -10.92
CA PRO A 176 26.24 1.19 -12.27
C PRO A 176 25.67 0.17 -13.28
N HIS A 177 25.82 -1.14 -13.00
CA HIS A 177 25.31 -2.24 -13.83
C HIS A 177 23.99 -2.84 -13.31
N SER A 178 23.41 -2.27 -12.25
CA SER A 178 22.12 -2.73 -11.73
C SER A 178 21.01 -2.58 -12.78
N SER A 179 20.10 -3.55 -12.85
CA SER A 179 18.87 -3.43 -13.64
C SER A 179 18.02 -2.22 -13.23
N TYR A 180 18.20 -1.73 -12.00
CA TYR A 180 17.45 -0.60 -11.44
C TYR A 180 18.12 0.75 -11.71
N ALA A 181 19.39 0.77 -12.12
CA ALA A 181 20.12 2.00 -12.40
C ALA A 181 19.55 2.79 -13.60
N GLY A 182 18.86 2.11 -14.53
CA GLY A 182 18.15 2.75 -15.64
C GLY A 182 16.92 3.55 -15.18
N ASN A 183 16.10 2.95 -14.31
CA ASN A 183 14.91 3.61 -13.77
C ASN A 183 15.26 4.76 -12.82
N ALA A 184 16.37 4.62 -12.07
CA ALA A 184 16.85 5.64 -11.14
C ALA A 184 17.35 6.94 -11.80
N ARG A 185 17.54 6.97 -13.12
CA ARG A 185 18.02 8.14 -13.89
C ARG A 185 16.89 9.03 -14.42
N GLN A 186 15.65 8.55 -14.40
CA GLN A 186 14.47 9.27 -14.91
C GLN A 186 13.84 10.10 -13.81
#